data_AF-A0A7R8VY18-F1
#
_entry.id   AF-A0A7R8VY18-F1
#
_cell.length_a   1.000
_cell.length_b   1.000
_cell.length_c   1.000
_cell.angle_alpha   90.00
_cell.angle_beta   90.00
_cell.angle_gamma   90.00
#
_symmetry.space_group_name_H-M   'P 1'
#
loop_
_entity.id
_entity.type
_entity.pdbx_description
1 polymer ?
#
loop_
_entity_poly.entity_id
_entity_poly.type
_entity_poly.pdbx_seq_one_letter_code
_entity_poly.pdbx_strand_id
1 'polypeptide(L)'
;MVASKGHVHILLILLHRTFSLFLQLSDVLRVVHLSTIRGQLHEWRITMNYSFVFDVLPITFPLQGNPEEWRRLFKPCASQRLFLPVVLADVDSLLYVDTDTLFLGPLEDVWHHFELMNSSQIAALTPEHEDPNTGWYNRFARHPYYGKLGVNSGVMLMNLTRMRLFSWTDYVVPIYKEYKLTMTWGDQDIINIIFHFHPDKLYVYPCRYNYRPDHCMYMSVCHGAEQSGVAVLHGSRGSFHAEKLPAFRAIFKATEEVTLSNVTITLNASSVHELHFNFVKFSDGK
;
A
#
# COMPACT_ATOMS: atom_id res chain seq x y z
N MET A 1 34.95 16.85 -8.95
CA MET A 1 33.55 17.13 -8.59
C MET A 1 32.75 15.85 -8.79
N VAL A 2 32.36 15.19 -7.70
CA VAL A 2 31.54 13.98 -7.76
C VAL A 2 30.10 14.43 -7.97
N ALA A 3 29.53 14.11 -9.13
CA ALA A 3 28.11 14.32 -9.38
C ALA A 3 27.30 13.51 -8.34
N SER A 4 26.60 14.22 -7.47
CA SER A 4 25.60 13.65 -6.57
C SER A 4 24.57 12.88 -7.41
N LYS A 5 24.58 11.55 -7.32
CA LYS A 5 23.57 10.67 -7.94
C LYS A 5 22.22 10.93 -7.25
N GLY A 6 21.41 11.81 -7.83
CA GLY A 6 20.07 12.11 -7.33
C GLY A 6 19.16 10.88 -7.45
N HIS A 7 18.75 10.33 -6.32
CA HIS A 7 17.69 9.33 -6.23
C HIS A 7 16.37 10.09 -6.18
N VAL A 8 15.40 9.73 -7.04
CA VAL A 8 14.08 10.36 -7.02
C VAL A 8 13.08 9.33 -6.54
N HIS A 9 12.48 9.61 -5.39
CA HIS A 9 11.41 8.81 -4.86
C HIS A 9 10.08 9.48 -5.20
N ILE A 10 9.10 8.68 -5.63
CA ILE A 10 7.94 9.18 -6.33
C ILE A 10 6.66 8.71 -5.67
N LEU A 11 5.70 9.62 -5.61
CA LEU A 11 4.33 9.40 -5.25
C LEU A 11 3.48 9.43 -6.50
N LEU A 12 2.62 8.43 -6.70
CA LEU A 12 1.62 8.44 -7.76
C LEU A 12 0.24 8.53 -7.11
N ILE A 13 -0.47 9.61 -7.40
CA ILE A 13 -1.87 9.77 -7.04
C ILE A 13 -2.68 9.58 -8.32
N LEU A 14 -3.63 8.66 -8.28
CA LEU A 14 -4.59 8.42 -9.35
C LEU A 14 -5.95 8.85 -8.84
N LEU A 15 -6.48 9.89 -9.45
CA LEU A 15 -7.80 10.42 -9.17
C LEU A 15 -8.75 9.90 -10.24
N HIS A 16 -9.59 8.94 -9.88
CA HIS A 16 -10.74 8.55 -10.67
C HIS A 16 -11.96 9.36 -10.22
N ARG A 17 -13.04 9.41 -11.03
CA ARG A 17 -14.26 10.16 -10.68
C ARG A 17 -14.89 9.75 -9.34
N THR A 18 -14.59 8.54 -8.88
CA THR A 18 -15.20 7.91 -7.69
C THR A 18 -14.22 7.67 -6.54
N PHE A 19 -12.90 7.67 -6.79
CA PHE A 19 -11.90 7.33 -5.77
C PHE A 19 -10.55 8.00 -6.02
N SER A 20 -9.76 8.10 -4.95
CA SER A 20 -8.36 8.52 -4.99
C SER A 20 -7.48 7.33 -4.60
N LEU A 21 -6.80 6.72 -5.58
CA LEU A 21 -5.81 5.68 -5.32
C LEU A 21 -4.44 6.31 -5.13
N PHE A 22 -3.75 5.85 -4.10
CA PHE A 22 -2.43 6.32 -3.74
C PHE A 22 -1.43 5.18 -3.80
N LEU A 23 -0.48 5.32 -4.71
CA LEU A 23 0.60 4.37 -4.95
C LEU A 23 1.90 5.02 -4.55
N GLN A 24 2.56 4.43 -3.57
CA GLN A 24 3.88 4.87 -3.20
C GLN A 24 4.92 4.09 -3.98
N LEU A 25 5.57 4.70 -4.97
CA LEU A 25 6.64 4.07 -5.71
C LEU A 25 7.97 4.28 -5.02
N SER A 26 8.33 3.34 -4.15
CA SER A 26 9.67 3.28 -3.56
C SER A 26 10.57 2.39 -4.40
N ASP A 27 11.18 2.97 -5.44
CA ASP A 27 12.37 2.35 -6.02
C ASP A 27 13.43 3.40 -6.33
N VAL A 28 14.65 2.96 -6.64
CA VAL A 28 15.80 3.77 -7.09
C VAL A 28 15.51 4.36 -8.47
N LEU A 29 14.40 5.09 -8.59
CA LEU A 29 13.95 5.68 -9.83
C LEU A 29 14.83 6.91 -10.05
N ARG A 30 15.77 6.76 -10.98
CA ARG A 30 16.48 7.92 -11.55
C ARG A 30 15.45 8.83 -12.23
N VAL A 31 15.79 10.11 -12.41
CA VAL A 31 14.99 11.09 -13.18
C VAL A 31 14.49 10.53 -14.53
N VAL A 32 15.26 9.64 -15.17
CA VAL A 32 14.89 8.96 -16.43
C VAL A 32 13.64 8.09 -16.28
N HIS A 33 13.43 7.43 -15.13
CA HIS A 33 12.26 6.60 -14.89
C HIS A 33 10.99 7.42 -14.64
N LEU A 34 11.12 8.64 -14.11
CA LEU A 34 9.99 9.57 -13.92
C LEU A 34 9.31 9.92 -15.25
N SER A 35 10.10 10.24 -16.27
CA SER A 35 9.58 10.52 -17.62
C SER A 35 8.90 9.29 -18.22
N THR A 36 9.46 8.10 -18.01
CA THR A 36 8.87 6.84 -18.49
C THR A 36 7.53 6.56 -17.82
N ILE A 37 7.45 6.66 -16.50
CA ILE A 37 6.20 6.45 -15.74
C ILE A 37 5.15 7.47 -16.17
N ARG A 38 5.50 8.75 -16.27
CA ARG A 38 4.57 9.80 -16.73
C ARG A 38 4.10 9.54 -18.17
N GLY A 39 4.98 9.05 -19.04
CA GLY A 39 4.65 8.66 -20.41
C GLY A 39 3.63 7.52 -20.45
N GLN A 40 3.90 6.42 -19.74
CA GLN A 40 3.00 5.27 -19.65
C GLN A 40 1.63 5.65 -19.07
N LEU A 41 1.61 6.43 -17.98
CA LEU A 41 0.36 6.92 -17.39
C LEU A 41 -0.44 7.81 -18.35
N HIS A 42 0.26 8.61 -19.18
CA HIS A 42 -0.40 9.42 -20.19
C HIS A 42 -1.02 8.57 -21.30
N GLU A 43 -0.29 7.55 -21.79
CA GLU A 43 -0.80 6.59 -22.77
C GLU A 43 -2.01 5.81 -22.24
N TRP A 44 -1.96 5.37 -20.98
CA TRP A 44 -3.09 4.71 -20.32
C TRP A 44 -4.28 5.62 -20.17
N ARG A 45 -4.05 6.88 -19.80
CA ARG A 45 -5.11 7.88 -19.71
C ARG A 45 -5.82 8.06 -21.06
N ILE A 46 -5.08 8.07 -22.17
CA ILE A 46 -5.67 8.12 -23.52
C ILE A 46 -6.45 6.83 -23.82
N THR A 47 -5.84 5.67 -23.56
CA THR A 47 -6.43 4.35 -23.83
C THR A 47 -7.72 4.10 -23.03
N MET A 48 -7.80 4.66 -21.82
CA MET A 48 -8.96 4.60 -20.94
C MET A 48 -9.90 5.80 -21.10
N ASN A 49 -9.83 6.51 -22.23
CA ASN A 49 -10.72 7.63 -22.55
C ASN A 49 -10.79 8.69 -21.43
N TYR A 50 -9.64 9.01 -20.85
CA TYR A 50 -9.46 9.99 -19.79
C TYR A 50 -10.30 9.70 -18.52
N SER A 51 -10.56 8.42 -18.22
CA SER A 51 -11.31 8.01 -17.03
C SER A 51 -10.64 8.44 -15.71
N PHE A 52 -9.32 8.62 -15.71
CA PHE A 52 -8.55 9.06 -14.54
C PHE A 52 -7.66 10.28 -14.84
N VAL A 53 -7.29 10.97 -13.76
CA VAL A 53 -6.24 11.99 -13.72
C VAL A 53 -5.14 11.47 -12.79
N PHE A 54 -3.91 11.93 -13.01
CA PHE A 54 -2.81 11.53 -12.16
C PHE A 54 -1.88 12.69 -11.84
N ASP A 55 -1.31 12.64 -10.64
CA ASP A 55 -0.24 13.52 -10.20
C ASP A 55 0.93 12.71 -9.69
N VAL A 56 2.13 13.22 -9.98
CA VAL A 56 3.38 12.57 -9.62
C VAL A 56 4.18 13.51 -8.73
N LEU A 57 4.16 13.25 -7.42
CA LEU A 57 4.76 14.11 -6.40
C LEU A 57 6.10 13.54 -5.91
N PRO A 58 7.07 14.40 -5.53
CA PRO A 58 8.28 13.93 -4.85
C PRO A 58 7.94 13.44 -3.45
N ILE A 59 8.69 12.45 -2.95
CA ILE A 59 8.56 12.03 -1.55
C ILE A 59 9.09 13.12 -0.62
N THR A 60 8.22 13.60 0.25
CA THR A 60 8.53 14.57 1.29
C THR A 60 8.23 13.99 2.66
N PHE A 61 9.06 14.36 3.63
CA PHE A 61 8.85 14.09 5.05
C PHE A 61 8.75 15.44 5.77
N PRO A 62 7.95 15.56 6.83
CA PRO A 62 7.92 16.78 7.62
C PRO A 62 9.32 17.14 8.11
N LEU A 63 9.64 18.44 8.12
CA LEU A 63 10.94 18.95 8.58
C LEU A 63 11.13 18.74 10.10
N GLN A 64 10.04 18.57 10.84
CA GLN A 64 10.08 18.28 12.26
C GLN A 64 10.50 16.81 12.48
N GLY A 65 11.75 16.61 12.91
CA GLY A 65 12.35 15.30 13.15
C GLY A 65 13.65 15.09 12.36
N ASN A 66 14.03 13.83 12.14
CA ASN A 66 15.18 13.46 11.31
C ASN A 66 14.66 12.76 10.03
N PRO A 67 14.48 13.48 8.90
CA PRO A 67 13.99 12.91 7.65
C PRO A 67 14.77 11.69 7.15
N GLU A 68 16.08 11.62 7.45
CA GLU A 68 16.91 10.47 7.08
C GLU A 68 16.58 9.22 7.90
N GLU A 69 16.17 9.37 9.16
CA GLU A 69 15.69 8.24 9.97
C GLU A 69 14.36 7.72 9.43
N TRP A 70 13.43 8.62 9.10
CA TRP A 70 12.15 8.21 8.52
C TRP A 70 12.35 7.44 7.22
N ARG A 71 13.21 7.93 6.31
CA ARG A 71 13.54 7.23 5.06
C ARG A 71 14.08 5.81 5.27
N ARG A 72 14.72 5.52 6.41
CA ARG A 72 15.41 4.25 6.70
C ARG A 72 14.65 3.36 7.69
N LEU A 73 13.47 3.76 8.15
CA LEU A 73 12.76 3.09 9.25
C LEU A 73 12.49 1.60 8.99
N PHE A 74 12.15 1.22 7.75
CA PHE A 74 11.91 -0.18 7.39
C PHE A 74 12.36 -0.48 5.95
N LYS A 75 11.52 -0.15 4.98
CA LYS A 75 11.90 -0.07 3.56
C LYS A 75 12.07 1.40 3.18
N PRO A 76 12.93 1.71 2.19
CA PRO A 76 13.07 3.07 1.70
C PRO A 76 11.69 3.70 1.46
N CYS A 77 11.42 4.78 2.19
CA CYS A 77 10.20 5.56 2.09
C CYS A 77 8.90 4.95 2.65
N ALA A 78 8.80 3.68 3.04
CA ALA A 78 7.53 3.08 3.52
C ALA A 78 6.83 3.92 4.61
N SER A 79 7.62 4.52 5.49
CA SER A 79 7.18 5.44 6.55
C SER A 79 6.54 6.75 6.07
N GLN A 80 6.63 7.11 4.79
CA GLN A 80 5.94 8.28 4.24
C GLN A 80 4.43 8.17 4.45
N ARG A 81 3.87 6.95 4.44
CA ARG A 81 2.46 6.71 4.72
C ARG A 81 2.00 7.34 6.05
N LEU A 82 2.88 7.40 7.05
CA LEU A 82 2.62 8.02 8.35
C LEU A 82 2.38 9.53 8.27
N PHE A 83 2.84 10.18 7.19
CA PHE A 83 2.82 11.63 7.03
C PHE A 83 1.89 12.13 5.92
N LEU A 84 1.17 11.22 5.23
CA LEU A 84 0.21 11.59 4.19
C LEU A 84 -0.88 12.58 4.64
N PRO A 85 -1.41 12.52 5.88
CA PRO A 85 -2.38 13.52 6.33
C PRO A 85 -1.87 14.96 6.24
N VAL A 86 -0.55 15.17 6.39
CA VAL A 86 0.11 16.49 6.32
C VAL A 86 0.63 16.79 4.91
N VAL A 87 1.19 15.79 4.22
CA VAL A 87 1.75 15.98 2.87
C VAL A 87 0.65 16.24 1.83
N LEU A 88 -0.52 15.63 1.99
CA LEU A 88 -1.67 15.74 1.09
C LEU A 88 -2.78 16.57 1.74
N ALA A 89 -2.48 17.84 1.99
CA ALA A 89 -3.39 18.75 2.68
C ALA A 89 -4.76 18.89 1.97
N ASP A 90 -4.76 18.84 0.63
CA ASP A 90 -5.95 19.04 -0.20
C ASP A 90 -6.69 17.73 -0.56
N VAL A 91 -6.25 16.59 0.00
CA VAL A 91 -6.88 15.28 -0.23
C VAL A 91 -7.67 14.88 1.00
N ASP A 92 -8.95 14.56 0.83
CA ASP A 92 -9.85 14.17 1.92
C ASP A 92 -9.69 12.71 2.34
N SER A 93 -9.52 11.81 1.37
CA SER A 93 -9.44 10.37 1.60
C SER A 93 -8.63 9.71 0.49
N LEU A 94 -7.96 8.60 0.82
CA LEU A 94 -7.20 7.82 -0.15
C LEU A 94 -7.18 6.33 0.20
N LEU A 95 -6.93 5.51 -0.81
CA LEU A 95 -6.53 4.11 -0.66
C LEU A 95 -5.01 4.03 -0.88
N TYR A 96 -4.26 3.79 0.18
CA TYR A 96 -2.83 3.50 0.11
C TYR A 96 -2.61 2.03 -0.21
N VAL A 97 -1.72 1.72 -1.14
CA VAL A 97 -1.24 0.34 -1.35
C VAL A 97 0.27 0.26 -1.53
N ASP A 98 0.86 -0.85 -1.04
CA ASP A 98 2.26 -1.21 -1.29
C ASP A 98 2.46 -1.52 -2.79
N THR A 99 3.68 -1.35 -3.30
CA THR A 99 4.00 -1.53 -4.73
C THR A 99 3.84 -2.96 -5.22
N ASP A 100 3.93 -3.93 -4.33
CA ASP A 100 3.77 -5.35 -4.60
C ASP A 100 2.33 -5.80 -4.35
N THR A 101 1.34 -5.00 -4.76
CA THR A 101 -0.07 -5.34 -4.69
C THR A 101 -0.69 -5.50 -6.08
N LEU A 102 -1.58 -6.48 -6.23
CA LEU A 102 -2.35 -6.75 -7.44
C LEU A 102 -3.84 -6.77 -7.12
N PHE A 103 -4.62 -5.99 -7.87
CA PHE A 103 -6.07 -6.02 -7.79
C PHE A 103 -6.61 -7.10 -8.72
N LEU A 104 -7.26 -8.12 -8.15
CA LEU A 104 -7.93 -9.21 -8.87
C LEU A 104 -9.44 -9.00 -8.97
N GLY A 105 -9.96 -7.99 -8.27
CA GLY A 105 -11.33 -7.49 -8.38
C GLY A 105 -11.38 -5.96 -8.49
N PRO A 106 -12.60 -5.37 -8.56
CA PRO A 106 -12.79 -3.93 -8.60
C PRO A 106 -12.16 -3.21 -7.42
N LEU A 107 -11.50 -2.08 -7.67
CA LEU A 107 -10.93 -1.25 -6.62
C LEU A 107 -12.03 -0.57 -5.80
N GLU A 108 -13.15 -0.30 -6.45
CA GLU A 108 -14.39 0.24 -5.88
C GLU A 108 -14.88 -0.61 -4.71
N ASP A 109 -14.68 -1.94 -4.74
CA ASP A 109 -15.07 -2.82 -3.65
C ASP A 109 -14.26 -2.54 -2.38
N VAL A 110 -12.97 -2.19 -2.52
CA VAL A 110 -12.16 -1.73 -1.39
C VAL A 110 -12.64 -0.36 -0.95
N TRP A 111 -12.81 0.57 -1.88
CA TRP A 111 -13.22 1.95 -1.58
C TRP A 111 -14.57 2.04 -0.84
N HIS A 112 -15.53 1.18 -1.20
CA HIS A 112 -16.86 1.12 -0.60
C HIS A 112 -16.81 0.89 0.92
N HIS A 113 -15.73 0.31 1.45
CA HIS A 113 -15.55 0.18 2.89
C HIS A 113 -15.51 1.52 3.66
N PHE A 114 -15.24 2.66 3.00
CA PHE A 114 -15.41 3.97 3.63
C PHE A 114 -16.86 4.22 4.07
N GLU A 115 -17.85 3.73 3.31
CA GLU A 115 -19.28 3.90 3.63
C GLU A 115 -19.71 3.04 4.82
N LEU A 116 -18.96 1.97 5.10
CA LEU A 116 -19.18 1.08 6.24
C LEU A 116 -18.49 1.57 7.52
N MET A 117 -17.62 2.59 7.41
CA MET A 117 -16.97 3.20 8.57
C MET A 117 -17.97 4.05 9.37
N ASN A 118 -17.98 3.85 10.68
CA ASN A 118 -18.71 4.72 11.59
C ASN A 118 -18.05 6.12 11.68
N SER A 119 -18.64 7.03 12.44
CA SER A 119 -18.14 8.41 12.57
C SER A 119 -16.82 8.54 13.33
N SER A 120 -16.43 7.57 14.17
CA SER A 120 -15.16 7.62 14.92
C SER A 120 -13.99 7.08 14.12
N GLN A 121 -14.24 6.18 13.17
CA GLN A 121 -13.19 5.50 12.40
C GLN A 121 -12.53 6.45 11.40
N ILE A 122 -11.19 6.39 11.32
CA ILE A 122 -10.35 7.29 10.50
C ILE A 122 -9.55 6.53 9.44
N ALA A 123 -9.40 5.22 9.62
CA ALA A 123 -8.75 4.35 8.66
C ALA A 123 -9.40 2.97 8.64
N ALA A 124 -9.10 2.21 7.58
CA ALA A 124 -9.38 0.79 7.55
C ALA A 124 -8.13 -0.02 7.18
N LEU A 125 -7.95 -1.16 7.86
CA LEU A 125 -6.87 -2.12 7.62
C LEU A 125 -7.39 -3.57 7.71
N THR A 126 -6.66 -4.52 7.13
CA THR A 126 -6.92 -5.95 7.37
C THR A 126 -6.08 -6.47 8.54
N PRO A 127 -6.47 -7.56 9.21
CA PRO A 127 -5.59 -8.24 10.15
C PRO A 127 -4.22 -8.60 9.55
N GLU A 128 -3.18 -8.60 10.37
CA GLU A 128 -1.85 -9.09 9.97
C GLU A 128 -1.85 -10.61 9.81
N HIS A 129 -2.70 -11.32 10.54
CA HIS A 129 -2.97 -12.75 10.37
C HIS A 129 -4.43 -13.05 10.71
N GLU A 130 -4.94 -14.20 10.26
CA GLU A 130 -6.27 -14.72 10.65
C GLU A 130 -6.19 -15.79 11.75
N ASP A 131 -5.05 -16.49 11.87
CA ASP A 131 -4.84 -17.55 12.87
C ASP A 131 -3.89 -17.09 14.00
N PRO A 132 -4.37 -17.05 15.27
CA PRO A 132 -3.52 -16.76 16.43
C PRO A 132 -2.32 -17.69 16.61
N ASN A 133 -2.35 -18.91 16.09
CA ASN A 133 -1.21 -19.83 16.26
C ASN A 133 -0.04 -19.47 15.33
N THR A 134 -0.29 -18.75 14.25
CA THR A 134 0.72 -18.35 13.26
C THR A 134 1.06 -16.87 13.30
N GLY A 135 0.23 -16.06 13.97
CA GLY A 135 0.40 -14.62 14.05
C GLY A 135 1.73 -14.14 14.63
N TRP A 136 2.37 -13.20 13.92
CA TRP A 136 3.64 -12.63 14.38
C TRP A 136 3.47 -11.73 15.62
N TYR A 137 2.48 -10.83 15.61
CA TYR A 137 2.30 -9.85 16.68
C TYR A 137 2.06 -10.51 18.03
N ASN A 138 1.14 -11.45 18.11
CA ASN A 138 0.80 -12.11 19.37
C ASN A 138 1.88 -13.05 19.90
N ARG A 139 2.81 -13.49 19.06
CA ARG A 139 3.88 -14.42 19.44
C ARG A 139 5.19 -13.70 19.77
N PHE A 140 5.47 -12.58 19.09
CA PHE A 140 6.81 -12.00 19.08
C PHE A 140 6.87 -10.50 19.37
N ALA A 141 5.77 -9.76 19.20
CA ALA A 141 5.82 -8.31 19.43
C ALA A 141 6.11 -8.00 20.90
N ARG A 142 7.01 -7.04 21.11
CA ARG A 142 7.40 -6.53 22.44
C ARG A 142 6.94 -5.09 22.67
N HIS A 143 5.96 -4.66 21.90
CA HIS A 143 5.33 -3.35 21.96
C HIS A 143 3.80 -3.53 21.80
N PRO A 144 3.00 -2.52 22.14
CA PRO A 144 1.57 -2.57 21.92
C PRO A 144 1.21 -2.77 20.43
N TYR A 145 0.10 -3.46 20.16
CA TYR A 145 -0.42 -3.64 18.81
C TYR A 145 -1.95 -3.74 18.84
N TYR A 146 -2.58 -3.52 17.69
CA TYR A 146 -4.03 -3.49 17.61
C TYR A 146 -4.65 -4.88 17.77
N GLY A 147 -5.70 -4.96 18.59
CA GLY A 147 -6.50 -6.17 18.74
C GLY A 147 -5.66 -7.38 19.19
N LYS A 148 -5.97 -8.55 18.62
CA LYS A 148 -5.28 -9.80 18.98
C LYS A 148 -4.12 -10.17 18.06
N LEU A 149 -4.15 -9.70 16.82
CA LEU A 149 -3.24 -10.19 15.77
C LEU A 149 -2.45 -9.08 15.09
N GLY A 150 -2.68 -7.82 15.48
CA GLY A 150 -2.21 -6.65 14.74
C GLY A 150 -2.87 -6.53 13.37
N VAL A 151 -2.49 -5.48 12.65
CA VAL A 151 -2.98 -5.17 11.30
C VAL A 151 -1.84 -4.95 10.33
N ASN A 152 -2.09 -5.27 9.06
CA ASN A 152 -1.12 -5.09 7.98
C ASN A 152 -1.37 -3.77 7.26
N SER A 153 -0.33 -2.94 7.09
CA SER A 153 -0.48 -1.61 6.51
C SER A 153 -0.40 -1.56 4.98
N GLY A 154 -0.17 -2.70 4.31
CA GLY A 154 0.10 -2.74 2.87
C GLY A 154 -1.08 -2.43 1.96
N VAL A 155 -2.30 -2.46 2.49
CA VAL A 155 -3.51 -1.93 1.84
C VAL A 155 -4.25 -1.19 2.96
N MET A 156 -4.43 0.12 2.82
CA MET A 156 -4.96 0.99 3.87
C MET A 156 -5.88 2.04 3.31
N LEU A 157 -7.14 2.05 3.76
CA LEU A 157 -8.04 3.18 3.54
C LEU A 157 -7.73 4.24 4.59
N MET A 158 -7.53 5.47 4.15
CA MET A 158 -7.15 6.60 5.00
C MET A 158 -8.13 7.75 4.78
N ASN A 159 -8.91 8.09 5.79
CA ASN A 159 -9.70 9.32 5.80
C ASN A 159 -8.82 10.45 6.33
N LEU A 160 -8.08 11.10 5.43
CA LEU A 160 -7.08 12.11 5.79
C LEU A 160 -7.69 13.30 6.53
N THR A 161 -8.94 13.68 6.20
CA THR A 161 -9.65 14.75 6.92
C THR A 161 -9.87 14.39 8.39
N ARG A 162 -10.34 13.16 8.68
CA ARG A 162 -10.47 12.70 10.07
C ARG A 162 -9.12 12.45 10.74
N MET A 163 -8.12 11.98 10.01
CA MET A 163 -6.76 11.79 10.56
C MET A 163 -6.11 13.12 10.96
N ARG A 164 -6.32 14.20 10.19
CA ARG A 164 -5.90 15.56 10.55
C ARG A 164 -6.63 16.07 11.79
N LEU A 165 -7.96 15.90 11.85
CA LEU A 165 -8.76 16.26 13.04
C LEU A 165 -8.35 15.48 14.29
N PHE A 166 -7.89 14.24 14.11
CA PHE A 166 -7.36 13.39 15.17
C PHE A 166 -5.91 13.74 15.55
N SER A 167 -5.26 14.71 14.89
CA SER A 167 -3.84 15.01 15.12
C SER A 167 -2.93 13.80 14.97
N TRP A 168 -3.19 12.94 13.98
CA TRP A 168 -2.47 11.68 13.74
C TRP A 168 -0.93 11.80 13.84
N THR A 169 -0.36 12.86 13.25
CA THR A 169 1.09 13.05 13.21
C THR A 169 1.71 13.36 14.56
N ASP A 170 0.94 13.84 15.52
CA ASP A 170 1.41 14.17 16.87
C ASP A 170 1.78 12.90 17.65
N TYR A 171 1.22 11.75 17.26
CA TYR A 171 1.52 10.43 17.86
C TYR A 171 2.77 9.76 17.25
N VAL A 172 3.09 10.05 15.98
CA VAL A 172 4.11 9.32 15.22
C VAL A 172 5.50 9.45 15.84
N VAL A 173 5.93 10.69 16.14
CA VAL A 173 7.27 10.96 16.67
C VAL A 173 7.45 10.41 18.10
N PRO A 174 6.52 10.65 19.05
CA PRO A 174 6.62 10.06 20.39
C PRO A 174 6.68 8.54 20.39
N ILE A 175 5.78 7.87 19.65
CA ILE A 175 5.74 6.41 19.57
C ILE A 175 7.05 5.86 19.01
N TYR A 176 7.56 6.44 17.91
CA TYR A 176 8.84 6.02 17.37
C TYR A 176 9.96 6.16 18.40
N LYS A 177 10.05 7.31 19.11
CA LYS A 177 11.10 7.51 20.12
C LYS A 177 11.03 6.49 21.26
N GLU A 178 9.82 6.13 21.69
CA GLU A 178 9.58 5.18 22.78
C GLU A 178 9.90 3.74 22.36
N TYR A 179 9.43 3.32 21.18
CA TYR A 179 9.43 1.90 20.79
C TYR A 179 10.49 1.52 19.75
N LYS A 180 11.29 2.46 19.22
CA LYS A 180 12.26 2.19 18.12
C LYS A 180 13.20 1.00 18.33
N LEU A 181 13.52 0.65 19.58
CA LEU A 181 14.41 -0.48 19.90
C LEU A 181 13.69 -1.83 19.92
N THR A 182 12.35 -1.83 20.00
CA THR A 182 11.50 -3.02 20.05
C THR A 182 10.70 -3.26 18.77
N MET A 183 10.58 -2.23 17.92
CA MET A 183 9.88 -2.31 16.64
C MET A 183 10.64 -3.20 15.65
N THR A 184 9.89 -4.00 14.88
CA THR A 184 10.42 -4.89 13.85
C THR A 184 9.95 -4.49 12.45
N TRP A 185 8.70 -4.04 12.32
CA TRP A 185 8.07 -3.67 11.05
C TRP A 185 7.95 -2.16 10.84
N GLY A 186 8.66 -1.36 11.65
CA GLY A 186 8.82 0.07 11.43
C GLY A 186 7.50 0.83 11.42
N ASP A 187 7.13 1.39 10.27
CA ASP A 187 5.91 2.20 10.13
C ASP A 187 4.62 1.43 10.43
N GLN A 188 4.56 0.14 10.10
CA GLN A 188 3.43 -0.71 10.46
C GLN A 188 3.26 -0.85 11.98
N ASP A 189 4.36 -0.91 12.73
CA ASP A 189 4.31 -1.01 14.18
C ASP A 189 3.81 0.30 14.81
N ILE A 190 4.19 1.47 14.28
CA ILE A 190 3.64 2.76 14.73
C ILE A 190 2.12 2.79 14.53
N ILE A 191 1.63 2.37 13.36
CA ILE A 191 0.21 2.29 13.06
C ILE A 191 -0.52 1.37 14.05
N ASN A 192 0.05 0.20 14.32
CA ASN A 192 -0.49 -0.76 15.28
C ASN A 192 -0.53 -0.20 16.71
N ILE A 193 0.51 0.53 17.14
CA ILE A 193 0.55 1.16 18.47
C ILE A 193 -0.49 2.28 18.58
N ILE A 194 -0.66 3.12 17.56
CA ILE A 194 -1.71 4.17 17.57
C ILE A 194 -3.09 3.52 17.76
N PHE A 195 -3.41 2.50 16.97
CA PHE A 195 -4.71 1.84 17.07
C PHE A 195 -4.86 0.97 18.32
N HIS A 196 -3.78 0.50 18.93
CA HIS A 196 -3.84 -0.13 20.25
C HIS A 196 -4.46 0.81 21.30
N PHE A 197 -4.01 2.07 21.33
CA PHE A 197 -4.51 3.06 22.27
C PHE A 197 -5.81 3.74 21.81
N HIS A 198 -6.15 3.63 20.51
CA HIS A 198 -7.33 4.24 19.91
C HIS A 198 -8.12 3.23 19.05
N PRO A 199 -8.63 2.13 19.65
CA PRO A 199 -9.21 1.04 18.88
C PRO A 199 -10.52 1.42 18.17
N ASP A 200 -11.24 2.44 18.66
CA ASP A 200 -12.45 2.98 18.04
C ASP A 200 -12.18 3.75 16.73
N LYS A 201 -10.91 4.02 16.41
CA LYS A 201 -10.49 4.74 15.21
C LYS A 201 -10.24 3.84 14.01
N LEU A 202 -10.26 2.52 14.19
CA LEU A 202 -9.97 1.57 13.12
C LEU A 202 -11.23 0.79 12.69
N TYR A 203 -11.44 0.72 11.39
CA TYR A 203 -12.33 -0.24 10.76
C TYR A 203 -11.51 -1.43 10.26
N VAL A 204 -11.88 -2.65 10.63
CA VAL A 204 -11.18 -3.85 10.17
C VAL A 204 -11.98 -4.49 9.05
N TYR A 205 -11.40 -4.54 7.85
CA TYR A 205 -12.06 -5.13 6.68
C TYR A 205 -11.46 -6.50 6.32
N PRO A 206 -12.20 -7.35 5.59
CA PRO A 206 -11.83 -8.76 5.41
C PRO A 206 -10.45 -8.99 4.76
N CYS A 207 -9.76 -10.05 5.17
CA CYS A 207 -8.45 -10.48 4.65
C CYS A 207 -8.35 -10.64 3.12
N ARG A 208 -9.47 -10.85 2.41
CA ARG A 208 -9.50 -10.98 0.94
C ARG A 208 -9.02 -9.73 0.20
N TYR A 209 -9.04 -8.58 0.88
CA TYR A 209 -8.60 -7.29 0.35
C TYR A 209 -7.16 -6.94 0.72
N ASN A 210 -6.40 -7.88 1.28
CA ASN A 210 -4.95 -7.81 1.49
C ASN A 210 -4.42 -9.24 1.66
N TYR A 211 -4.64 -10.07 0.65
CA TYR A 211 -4.39 -11.50 0.73
C TYR A 211 -2.90 -11.81 0.56
N ARG A 212 -2.29 -12.38 1.59
CA ARG A 212 -0.86 -12.70 1.65
C ARG A 212 -0.59 -14.20 1.66
N PRO A 213 0.65 -14.65 1.39
CA PRO A 213 1.01 -16.07 1.42
C PRO A 213 0.67 -16.76 2.74
N ASP A 214 0.76 -16.04 3.86
CA ASP A 214 0.45 -16.58 5.20
C ASP A 214 -1.00 -17.07 5.29
N HIS A 215 -1.94 -16.57 4.45
CA HIS A 215 -3.34 -17.01 4.44
C HIS A 215 -3.59 -18.38 3.79
N CYS A 216 -2.60 -18.94 3.09
CA CYS A 216 -2.71 -20.26 2.46
C CYS A 216 -1.45 -21.11 2.56
N MET A 217 -0.56 -20.84 3.53
CA MET A 217 0.71 -21.54 3.63
C MET A 217 0.55 -23.02 4.04
N TYR A 218 -0.39 -23.32 4.95
CA TYR A 218 -0.66 -24.70 5.42
C TYR A 218 -2.09 -25.14 5.11
N MET A 219 -3.03 -24.24 5.36
CA MET A 219 -4.44 -24.35 5.02
C MET A 219 -4.96 -22.96 4.68
N SER A 220 -6.11 -22.89 4.03
CA SER A 220 -6.79 -21.61 3.86
C SER A 220 -7.35 -21.16 5.20
N VAL A 221 -6.95 -19.96 5.64
CA VAL A 221 -7.41 -19.35 6.89
C VAL A 221 -8.18 -18.04 6.66
N CYS A 222 -8.27 -17.60 5.39
CA CYS A 222 -9.01 -16.40 5.02
C CYS A 222 -10.40 -16.76 4.49
N HIS A 223 -11.38 -16.88 5.39
CA HIS A 223 -12.76 -17.29 5.01
C HIS A 223 -13.41 -16.36 3.98
N GLY A 224 -13.13 -15.05 4.02
CA GLY A 224 -13.64 -14.12 3.02
C GLY A 224 -13.12 -14.43 1.61
N ALA A 225 -11.90 -14.94 1.48
CA ALA A 225 -11.36 -15.37 0.19
C ALA A 225 -11.91 -16.73 -0.24
N GLU A 226 -12.19 -17.64 0.70
CA GLU A 226 -12.86 -18.92 0.38
C GLU A 226 -14.26 -18.71 -0.18
N GLN A 227 -15.01 -17.77 0.39
CA GLN A 227 -16.41 -17.54 0.03
C GLN A 227 -16.57 -16.68 -1.22
N SER A 228 -15.68 -15.71 -1.44
CA SER A 228 -15.88 -14.69 -2.48
C SER A 228 -14.66 -14.49 -3.39
N GLY A 229 -13.60 -15.28 -3.21
CA GLY A 229 -12.35 -15.13 -3.94
C GLY A 229 -11.47 -14.00 -3.40
N VAL A 230 -10.19 -14.04 -3.80
CA VAL A 230 -9.22 -12.98 -3.48
C VAL A 230 -9.52 -11.73 -4.31
N ALA A 231 -9.65 -10.57 -3.65
CA ALA A 231 -9.90 -9.28 -4.30
C ALA A 231 -8.59 -8.49 -4.51
N VAL A 232 -7.71 -8.50 -3.51
CA VAL A 232 -6.39 -7.86 -3.59
C VAL A 232 -5.33 -8.86 -3.11
N LEU A 233 -4.39 -9.18 -3.98
CA LEU A 233 -3.28 -10.08 -3.73
C LEU A 233 -2.03 -9.27 -3.38
N HIS A 234 -1.39 -9.56 -2.26
CA HIS A 234 -0.23 -8.83 -1.76
C HIS A 234 1.03 -9.71 -1.78
N GLY A 235 1.95 -9.33 -2.66
CA GLY A 235 3.28 -9.86 -2.93
C GLY A 235 4.30 -9.80 -1.79
N SER A 236 3.83 -9.62 -0.56
CA SER A 236 4.64 -9.39 0.64
C SER A 236 5.79 -10.38 0.78
N ARG A 237 6.92 -9.89 1.33
CA ARG A 237 8.17 -10.65 1.48
C ARG A 237 8.72 -11.19 0.14
N GLY A 238 8.39 -10.53 -0.98
CA GLY A 238 8.87 -10.90 -2.33
C GLY A 238 8.19 -12.14 -2.91
N SER A 239 6.97 -12.45 -2.48
CA SER A 239 6.27 -13.68 -2.84
C SER A 239 5.96 -13.82 -4.33
N PHE A 240 5.84 -12.71 -5.05
CA PHE A 240 5.69 -12.70 -6.52
C PHE A 240 6.93 -13.21 -7.27
N HIS A 241 8.11 -13.16 -6.64
CA HIS A 241 9.36 -13.60 -7.26
C HIS A 241 9.92 -14.88 -6.63
N ALA A 242 9.33 -15.35 -5.53
CA ALA A 242 9.81 -16.51 -4.79
C ALA A 242 9.43 -17.83 -5.48
N GLU A 243 10.41 -18.71 -5.69
CA GLU A 243 10.16 -20.05 -6.25
C GLU A 243 9.29 -20.93 -5.35
N LYS A 244 9.36 -20.71 -4.03
CA LYS A 244 8.61 -21.46 -3.02
C LYS A 244 7.11 -21.14 -2.98
N LEU A 245 6.67 -20.09 -3.69
CA LEU A 245 5.28 -19.65 -3.74
C LEU A 245 4.78 -19.64 -5.20
N PRO A 246 4.68 -20.82 -5.83
CA PRO A 246 4.43 -20.93 -7.27
C PRO A 246 3.09 -20.32 -7.70
N ALA A 247 2.06 -20.34 -6.84
CA ALA A 247 0.77 -19.73 -7.14
C ALA A 247 0.86 -18.19 -7.22
N PHE A 248 1.52 -17.54 -6.27
CA PHE A 248 1.73 -16.08 -6.27
C PHE A 248 2.56 -15.67 -7.48
N ARG A 249 3.65 -16.39 -7.76
CA ARG A 249 4.49 -16.16 -8.93
C ARG A 249 3.74 -16.36 -10.25
N ALA A 250 2.90 -17.40 -10.35
CA ALA A 250 2.12 -17.67 -11.55
C ALA A 250 1.10 -16.56 -11.83
N ILE A 251 0.40 -16.07 -10.80
CA ILE A 251 -0.53 -14.94 -10.94
C ILE A 251 0.23 -13.69 -11.39
N PHE A 252 1.34 -13.35 -10.72
CA PHE A 252 2.15 -12.19 -11.09
C PHE A 252 2.62 -12.26 -12.54
N LYS A 253 3.19 -13.39 -12.98
CA LYS A 253 3.60 -13.59 -14.38
C LYS A 253 2.44 -13.48 -15.38
N ALA A 254 1.30 -14.10 -15.06
CA ALA A 254 0.13 -13.99 -15.91
C ALA A 254 -0.30 -12.53 -16.07
N THR A 255 -0.16 -11.71 -15.02
CA THR A 255 -0.44 -10.27 -15.13
C THR A 255 0.61 -9.50 -15.93
N GLU A 256 1.88 -9.90 -15.91
CA GLU A 256 2.92 -9.32 -16.80
C GLU A 256 2.59 -9.61 -18.28
N GLU A 257 2.03 -10.77 -18.58
CA GLU A 257 1.63 -11.19 -19.93
C GLU A 257 0.34 -10.53 -20.43
N VAL A 258 -0.52 -10.04 -19.51
CA VAL A 258 -1.71 -9.25 -19.84
C VAL A 258 -1.25 -7.84 -20.24
N THR A 259 -0.80 -7.71 -21.48
CA THR A 259 -0.75 -6.42 -22.16
C THR A 259 -2.20 -5.97 -22.32
N LEU A 260 -2.54 -4.80 -21.75
CA LEU A 260 -3.77 -4.06 -22.05
C LEU A 260 -3.98 -4.15 -23.56
N SER A 261 -4.94 -4.98 -23.99
CA SER A 261 -5.05 -5.44 -25.36
C SER A 261 -5.05 -4.24 -26.31
N ASN A 262 -3.91 -4.09 -27.01
CA ASN A 262 -3.50 -3.09 -28.01
C ASN A 262 -2.47 -2.01 -27.63
N VAL A 263 -1.44 -2.28 -26.82
CA VAL A 263 -0.11 -1.66 -27.03
C VAL A 263 1.01 -2.65 -26.67
N THR A 264 1.79 -3.08 -27.66
CA THR A 264 3.02 -3.86 -27.46
C THR A 264 4.18 -2.88 -27.25
N ILE A 265 4.72 -2.77 -26.04
CA ILE A 265 6.02 -2.12 -25.81
C ILE A 265 7.03 -3.20 -25.42
N THR A 266 7.89 -3.55 -26.36
CA THR A 266 9.04 -4.42 -26.12
C THR A 266 10.15 -3.59 -25.50
N LEU A 267 10.55 -3.89 -24.25
CA LEU A 267 11.79 -3.39 -23.67
C LEU A 267 12.74 -4.55 -23.41
N ASN A 268 13.93 -4.45 -24.01
CA ASN A 268 14.93 -5.50 -24.02
C ASN A 268 15.62 -5.55 -22.65
N ALA A 269 15.61 -6.74 -22.04
CA ALA A 269 16.04 -6.96 -20.68
C ALA A 269 17.55 -6.79 -20.50
N SER A 270 17.94 -5.95 -19.55
CA SER A 270 19.07 -6.25 -18.66
C SER A 270 19.01 -5.30 -17.46
N SER A 271 18.70 -5.86 -16.29
CA SER A 271 18.80 -5.25 -14.96
C SER A 271 17.80 -4.13 -14.60
N VAL A 272 16.51 -4.43 -14.50
CA VAL A 272 15.54 -3.53 -13.81
C VAL A 272 14.48 -4.38 -13.10
N HIS A 273 14.23 -4.10 -11.82
CA HIS A 273 13.00 -4.51 -11.14
C HIS A 273 11.86 -3.70 -11.77
N GLU A 274 11.09 -4.31 -12.67
CA GLU A 274 9.99 -3.65 -13.36
C GLU A 274 8.79 -3.46 -12.41
N LEU A 275 8.31 -2.22 -12.32
CA LEU A 275 7.06 -1.87 -11.65
C LEU A 275 5.91 -2.14 -12.65
N HIS A 276 5.19 -3.23 -12.43
CA HIS A 276 4.00 -3.57 -13.23
C HIS A 276 2.76 -3.00 -12.55
N PHE A 277 2.07 -2.07 -13.22
CA PHE A 277 0.71 -1.71 -12.82
C PHE A 277 -0.27 -2.36 -13.78
N ASN A 278 -1.17 -3.16 -13.22
CA ASN A 278 -2.28 -3.72 -13.96
C ASN A 278 -3.50 -2.85 -13.70
N PHE A 279 -3.79 -1.93 -14.61
CA PHE A 279 -5.13 -1.36 -14.69
C PHE A 279 -5.97 -2.32 -15.51
N VAL A 280 -6.72 -3.20 -14.85
CA VAL A 280 -7.77 -3.95 -15.54
C VAL A 280 -8.81 -2.94 -16.00
N LYS A 281 -9.06 -2.85 -17.31
CA LYS A 281 -10.16 -2.06 -17.85
C LYS A 281 -11.46 -2.66 -17.32
N PHE A 282 -12.10 -1.99 -16.38
CA PHE A 282 -13.45 -2.34 -15.96
C PHE A 282 -14.39 -2.03 -17.13
N SER A 283 -15.11 -3.05 -17.61
CA SER A 283 -16.18 -2.86 -18.58
C SER A 283 -17.28 -2.06 -17.91
N ASP A 284 -17.71 -0.96 -18.54
CA ASP A 284 -18.94 -0.27 -18.17
C ASP A 284 -20.10 -1.28 -18.19
N GLY A 285 -20.53 -1.70 -17.00
CA GLY A 285 -21.72 -2.52 -16.82
C GLY A 285 -22.95 -1.71 -17.23
N LYS A 286 -23.68 -2.21 -18.22
CA LYS A 286 -25.09 -1.85 -18.43
C LYS A 286 -25.96 -2.55 -17.39
#